data_AF-A0A9Q3IPR6-F1
#
_entry.id   AF-A0A9Q3IPR6-F1
#
_cell.length_a   1.000
_cell.length_b   1.000
_cell.length_c   1.000
_cell.angle_alpha   90.00
_cell.angle_beta   90.00
_cell.angle_gamma   90.00
#
_symmetry.space_group_name_H-M   'P 1'
#
loop_
_entity.id
_entity.type
_entity.pdbx_description
1 polymer ?
#
loop_
_entity_poly.entity_id
_entity_poly.type
_entity_poly.pdbx_seq_one_letter_code
_entity_poly.pdbx_strand_id
1 'polypeptide(L)' 'MREELIEILFQNREVFASDNEPLGAIKLHEVDIMLNVEIPYPPLSRIPAYPDSHRAREALESHIDELVKLGVLRKSGHN' A
#
# COMPACT_ATOMS: atom_id res chain seq x y z
N MET A 1 -25.23 -29.18 2.55
CA MET A 1 -24.66 -28.51 1.36
C MET A 1 -24.55 -26.99 1.51
N ARG A 2 -25.64 -26.20 1.61
CA ARG A 2 -25.51 -24.74 1.79
C ARG A 2 -24.93 -24.35 3.15
N GLU A 3 -25.37 -25.00 4.22
CA GLU A 3 -24.90 -24.74 5.59
C GLU A 3 -23.42 -25.10 5.75
N GLU A 4 -23.00 -26.26 5.25
CA GLU A 4 -21.59 -26.68 5.22
C GLU A 4 -20.69 -25.69 4.48
N LEU A 5 -21.15 -25.14 3.34
CA LEU A 5 -20.39 -24.13 2.61
C LEU A 5 -20.21 -22.85 3.44
N ILE A 6 -21.28 -22.39 4.10
CA ILE A 6 -21.22 -21.19 4.96
C ILE A 6 -20.25 -21.43 6.13
N GLU A 7 -20.29 -22.61 6.72
CA GLU A 7 -19.41 -22.99 7.82
C GLU A 7 -17.93 -22.98 7.39
N ILE A 8 -17.62 -23.56 6.22
CA ILE A 8 -16.26 -23.54 5.65
C ILE A 8 -15.79 -22.11 5.38
N LEU A 9 -16.63 -21.26 4.77
CA LEU A 9 -16.29 -19.87 4.49
C LEU A 9 -16.06 -19.06 5.77
N PHE A 10 -16.89 -19.30 6.79
CA PHE A 10 -16.77 -18.63 8.08
C PHE A 10 -15.50 -19.05 8.83
N GLN A 11 -15.16 -20.34 8.80
CA GLN A 11 -13.91 -20.86 9.40
C GLN A 11 -12.66 -20.31 8.70
N ASN A 12 -12.72 -20.04 7.40
CA ASN A 12 -11.59 -19.55 6.60
C ASN A 12 -11.67 -18.05 6.28
N ARG A 13 -12.44 -17.27 7.04
CA ARG A 13 -12.69 -15.84 6.75
C ARG A 13 -11.40 -15.01 6.60
N GLU A 14 -10.35 -15.36 7.33
CA GLU A 14 -9.03 -14.68 7.34
C GLU A 14 -8.22 -14.91 6.06
N VAL A 15 -8.63 -15.86 5.21
CA VAL A 15 -7.99 -16.11 3.90
C VAL A 15 -8.53 -15.16 2.83
N PHE A 16 -9.67 -14.51 3.09
CA PHE A 16 -10.29 -13.57 2.16
C PHE A 16 -9.84 -12.15 2.47
N ALA A 17 -9.65 -11.35 1.41
CA ALA A 17 -9.34 -9.94 1.57
C ALA A 17 -10.49 -9.21 2.29
N SER A 18 -10.14 -8.42 3.30
CA SER A 18 -11.07 -7.56 4.04
C SER A 18 -10.48 -6.17 4.20
N ASP A 19 -11.34 -5.15 4.22
CA ASP A 19 -10.98 -3.75 4.42
C ASP A 19 -10.38 -3.46 5.81
N ASN A 20 -10.47 -4.41 6.74
CA ASN A 20 -9.99 -4.28 8.12
C ASN A 20 -8.57 -4.82 8.33
N GLU A 21 -8.00 -5.52 7.35
CA GLU A 21 -6.70 -6.17 7.47
C GLU A 21 -5.67 -5.46 6.59
N PRO A 22 -4.43 -5.25 7.09
CA PRO A 22 -3.41 -4.56 6.32
C PRO A 22 -3.02 -5.37 5.08
N LEU A 23 -3.17 -4.75 3.91
CA LEU A 23 -2.71 -5.30 2.64
C LEU A 23 -1.18 -5.46 2.68
N GLY A 24 -0.71 -6.69 2.48
CA GLY A 24 0.72 -6.97 2.31
C GLY A 24 1.52 -7.20 3.58
N ALA A 25 0.89 -7.47 4.73
CA ALA A 25 1.58 -7.93 5.94
C ALA A 25 2.09 -9.39 5.85
N ILE A 26 2.57 -9.80 4.65
CA ILE A 26 3.21 -11.09 4.43
C ILE A 26 4.61 -10.99 5.05
N LYS A 27 4.74 -11.57 6.24
CA LYS A 27 6.04 -11.69 6.92
C LYS A 27 7.06 -12.33 5.96
N LEU A 28 8.27 -11.78 5.91
CA LEU A 28 9.41 -12.26 5.10
C LEU A 28 9.40 -11.91 3.60
N HIS A 29 8.51 -11.02 3.13
CA HIS A 29 8.55 -10.52 1.75
C HIS A 29 9.21 -9.13 1.62
N GLU A 30 10.14 -8.81 2.51
CA GLU A 30 10.92 -7.57 2.41
C GLU A 30 11.87 -7.67 1.21
N VAL A 31 11.81 -6.67 0.33
CA VAL A 31 12.66 -6.59 -0.86
C VAL A 31 13.80 -5.62 -0.58
N ASP A 32 15.03 -6.12 -0.64
CA ASP A 32 16.22 -5.27 -0.64
C ASP A 32 16.53 -4.84 -2.09
N ILE A 33 16.40 -3.54 -2.36
CA ILE A 33 16.63 -2.96 -3.69
C ILE A 33 18.01 -2.34 -3.71
N MET A 34 18.98 -3.05 -4.30
CA MET A 34 20.33 -2.56 -4.49
C MET A 34 20.45 -1.70 -5.75
N LEU A 35 21.09 -0.53 -5.61
CA LEU A 35 21.45 0.30 -6.75
C LEU A 35 22.66 -0.29 -7.49
N ASN A 36 22.67 -0.16 -8.82
CA ASN A 36 23.78 -0.59 -9.67
C ASN A 36 24.93 0.44 -9.73
N VAL A 37 24.91 1.46 -8.86
CA VAL A 37 25.87 2.56 -8.82
C VAL A 37 26.37 2.76 -7.39
N GLU A 38 27.62 3.17 -7.27
CA GLU A 38 28.25 3.55 -6.00
C GLU A 38 28.14 5.07 -5.77
N ILE A 39 28.35 5.49 -4.53
CA ILE A 39 28.33 6.91 -4.13
C ILE A 39 29.39 7.70 -4.93
N PRO A 40 29.09 8.92 -5.42
CA PRO A 40 27.88 9.70 -5.17
C PRO A 40 26.70 9.21 -6.00
N TYR A 41 25.58 8.93 -5.32
CA TYR A 41 24.31 8.62 -5.99
C TYR A 41 23.96 9.74 -6.97
N PRO A 42 23.30 9.44 -8.10
CA PRO A 42 22.78 10.47 -8.97
C PRO A 42 21.97 11.48 -8.13
N PRO A 43 22.11 12.79 -8.38
CA PRO A 43 21.40 13.81 -7.62
C PRO A 43 19.92 13.44 -7.62
N LEU A 44 19.34 13.33 -6.43
CA LEU A 44 17.91 13.03 -6.27
C LEU A 44 17.13 13.96 -7.19
N SER A 45 16.50 13.39 -8.21
CA SER A 45 15.61 14.13 -9.08
C SER A 45 14.39 14.54 -8.24
N ARG A 46 14.50 15.68 -7.54
CA ARG A 46 13.38 16.36 -6.90
C ARG A 46 12.56 17.02 -8.00
N ILE A 47 11.94 16.20 -8.83
CA ILE A 47 10.97 16.67 -9.82
C ILE A 47 9.76 17.12 -8.99
N PRO A 48 9.30 18.37 -9.14
CA PRO A 48 8.07 18.78 -8.47
C PRO A 48 6.93 17.88 -8.94
N ALA A 49 5.98 17.60 -8.04
CA ALA A 49 4.76 16.92 -8.45
C ALA A 49 4.09 17.71 -9.59
N TYR A 50 3.62 17.01 -10.61
CA TYR A 50 2.87 17.64 -11.69
C TYR A 50 1.60 18.28 -11.12
N PRO A 51 1.15 19.41 -11.68
CA PRO A 51 -0.06 20.07 -11.22
C PRO A 51 -1.29 19.20 -11.56
N ASP A 52 -2.07 18.88 -10.54
CA ASP A 52 -3.30 18.11 -10.70
C ASP A 52 -4.54 19.00 -10.71
N SER A 53 -5.60 18.54 -11.38
CA SER A 53 -6.91 19.20 -11.32
C SER A 53 -7.56 19.01 -9.94
N HIS A 54 -8.42 19.95 -9.51
CA HIS A 54 -9.12 19.86 -8.22
C HIS A 54 -9.89 18.55 -8.07
N ARG A 55 -10.62 18.15 -9.12
CA ARG A 55 -11.38 16.89 -9.16
C ARG A 55 -10.50 15.65 -9.04
N ALA A 56 -9.33 15.66 -9.69
CA ALA A 56 -8.39 14.56 -9.61
C ALA A 56 -7.82 14.42 -8.18
N ARG A 57 -7.48 15.56 -7.56
CA ARG A 57 -6.97 15.59 -6.20
C ARG A 57 -7.95 15.01 -5.18
N GLU A 58 -9.22 15.43 -5.23
CA GLU A 58 -10.26 14.92 -4.33
C GLU A 58 -10.48 13.41 -4.47
N ALA A 59 -10.46 12.88 -5.69
CA ALA A 59 -10.59 11.45 -5.92
C ALA A 59 -9.39 10.67 -5.36
N LEU A 60 -8.18 11.17 -5.60
CA LEU A 60 -6.94 10.55 -5.13
C LEU A 60 -6.80 10.58 -3.61
N GLU A 61 -7.25 11.64 -2.95
CA GLU A 61 -7.15 11.81 -1.49
C GLU A 61 -7.83 10.65 -0.75
N SER A 62 -9.03 10.24 -1.20
CA SER A 62 -9.74 9.10 -0.60
C SER A 62 -8.95 7.78 -0.68
N HIS A 63 -8.27 7.54 -1.80
CA HIS A 63 -7.49 6.32 -2.02
C HIS A 63 -6.16 6.35 -1.28
N ILE A 64 -5.52 7.52 -1.20
CA ILE A 64 -4.31 7.71 -0.41
C ILE A 64 -4.59 7.43 1.06
N ASP A 65 -5.69 7.97 1.60
CA ASP A 65 -6.09 7.73 3.00
C ASP A 65 -6.33 6.25 3.30
N GLU A 66 -6.95 5.52 2.37
CA GLU A 66 -7.16 4.09 2.48
C GLU A 66 -5.83 3.33 2.51
N LEU A 67 -4.91 3.63 1.59
CA LEU A 67 -3.59 3.00 1.54
C LEU A 67 -2.72 3.32 2.77
N VAL A 68 -2.89 4.50 3.37
CA VAL A 68 -2.25 4.85 4.64
C VAL A 68 -2.81 4.01 5.79
N LYS A 69 -4.13 3.86 5.87
CA LYS A 69 -4.78 3.01 6.90
C LYS A 69 -4.37 1.55 6.79
N LEU A 70 -4.23 1.04 5.58
CA LEU A 70 -3.78 -0.32 5.27
C LEU A 70 -2.28 -0.54 5.52
N GLY A 71 -1.52 0.51 5.84
CA GLY A 71 -0.08 0.44 6.09
C GLY A 71 0.79 0.29 4.83
N VAL A 72 0.20 0.46 3.64
CA VAL A 72 0.89 0.40 2.35
C VAL A 72 1.70 1.67 2.11
N LEU A 73 1.11 2.83 2.42
CA LEU A 73 1.77 4.13 2.34
C LEU A 73 2.16 4.64 3.73
N ARG A 74 3.36 5.19 3.85
CA ARG A 74 3.84 5.87 5.07
C ARG A 74 4.53 7.18 4.72
N LYS A 75 4.38 8.16 5.60
CA LYS A 75 5.14 9.40 5.50
C LYS A 75 6.64 9.11 5.69
N SER A 76 7.48 9.63 4.80
CA SER A 76 8.94 9.54 4.90
C SER A 76 9.58 10.93 4.77
N GLY A 77 10.67 11.17 5.51
CA GLY A 77 11.35 12.48 5.59
C GLY A 77 11.15 13.22 6.92
N HIS A 78 12.06 14.14 7.24
CA HIS A 78 11.91 15.08 8.37
C HIS A 78 11.02 16.25 7.95
N ASN A 79 10.11 16.69 8.83
CA ASN A 79 9.27 17.88 8.64
C ASN A 79 10.11 19.14 8.41
#